data_AF-A0A914VT50-F1
#
_entry.id   AF-A0A914VT50-F1
#
_cell.length_a   1.000
_cell.length_b   1.000
_cell.length_c   1.000
_cell.angle_alpha   90.00
_cell.angle_beta   90.00
_cell.angle_gamma   90.00
#
_symmetry.space_group_name_H-M   'P 1'
#
loop_
_entity.id
_entity.type
_entity.pdbx_description
1 polymer ?
#
loop_
_entity_poly.entity_id
_entity_poly.type
_entity_poly.pdbx_seq_one_letter_code
_entity_poly.pdbx_strand_id
1 'polypeptide(L)'
;MFNSGQMTIDQAQWRGMFIKSLYKVFQDNHPGIGVEQAVVERIEELVIRLLFELLDSRPVSTQDLEKRIQATFPAPINEWATVEAENAVKYTGKKHHSKMSAGSNKPMLSLVGKVHPMLRDHLGYKIDEKVTLYVISVLEYIASDIIKTTGNYVKNIRNTTATVQDLNIALRADKVSRDLRA
;
A
#
# COMPACT_ATOMS: atom_id res chain seq x y z
N MET A 1 -10.82 -3.98 -11.43
CA MET A 1 -10.30 -4.18 -12.80
C MET A 1 -8.80 -3.85 -12.88
N PHE A 2 -7.92 -4.67 -12.32
CA PHE A 2 -6.47 -4.44 -12.45
C PHE A 2 -5.97 -5.09 -13.74
N ASN A 3 -5.92 -4.30 -14.82
CA ASN A 3 -5.41 -4.77 -16.10
C ASN A 3 -3.92 -5.16 -15.97
N SER A 4 -3.53 -6.28 -16.55
CA SER A 4 -2.16 -6.85 -16.52
C SER A 4 -1.12 -6.00 -17.27
N GLY A 5 -1.50 -4.81 -17.76
CA GLY A 5 -0.69 -3.96 -18.63
C GLY A 5 0.63 -3.50 -18.03
N GLN A 6 1.57 -3.20 -18.92
CA GLN A 6 2.82 -2.51 -18.62
C GLN A 6 2.52 -1.18 -17.92
N MET A 7 3.35 -0.77 -16.95
CA MET A 7 3.21 0.54 -16.30
C MET A 7 3.29 1.67 -17.34
N THR A 8 2.47 2.71 -17.15
CA THR A 8 2.55 3.94 -17.95
C THR A 8 3.85 4.69 -17.65
N ILE A 9 4.25 5.62 -18.54
CA ILE A 9 5.43 6.50 -18.33
C ILE A 9 5.29 7.26 -17.01
N ASP A 10 4.08 7.73 -16.71
CA ASP A 10 3.75 8.47 -15.50
C ASP A 10 3.85 7.58 -14.25
N GLN A 11 3.51 6.29 -14.34
CA GLN A 11 3.72 5.32 -13.26
C GLN A 11 5.21 4.97 -13.09
N ALA A 12 6.00 4.96 -14.17
CA ALA A 12 7.39 4.55 -14.13
C ALA A 12 8.28 5.48 -13.26
N GLN A 13 7.92 6.76 -13.13
CA GLN A 13 8.65 7.71 -12.27
C GLN A 13 8.55 7.37 -10.76
N TRP A 14 7.56 6.55 -10.38
CA TRP A 14 7.33 6.13 -8.99
C TRP A 14 8.10 4.86 -8.61
N ARG A 15 8.73 4.18 -9.57
CA ARG A 15 9.51 2.97 -9.29
C ARG A 15 10.65 3.27 -8.32
N GLY A 16 10.87 2.38 -7.36
CA GLY A 16 11.87 2.54 -6.31
C GLY A 16 11.40 3.37 -5.11
N MET A 17 10.25 4.07 -5.19
CA MET A 17 9.76 4.95 -4.13
C MET A 17 9.46 4.20 -2.84
N PHE A 18 8.86 3.01 -2.96
CA PHE A 18 8.30 2.26 -1.85
C PHE A 18 9.17 1.07 -1.44
N ILE A 19 10.12 0.63 -2.28
CA ILE A 19 10.98 -0.55 -2.03
C ILE A 19 11.52 -0.61 -0.60
N LYS A 20 12.20 0.44 -0.12
CA LYS A 20 12.80 0.44 1.23
C LYS A 20 11.75 0.28 2.34
N SER A 21 10.62 0.97 2.20
CA SER A 21 9.52 0.88 3.16
C SER A 21 8.86 -0.50 3.12
N LEU A 22 8.68 -1.09 1.94
CA LEU A 22 8.11 -2.42 1.75
C LEU A 22 9.01 -3.52 2.33
N TYR A 23 10.33 -3.42 2.16
CA TYR A 23 11.28 -4.31 2.85
C TYR A 23 11.11 -4.24 4.36
N LYS A 24 10.99 -3.03 4.89
CA LYS A 24 10.80 -2.82 6.33
C LYS A 24 9.47 -3.40 6.82
N VAL A 25 8.38 -3.21 6.07
CA VAL A 25 7.08 -3.84 6.36
C VAL A 25 7.22 -5.36 6.38
N PHE A 26 7.95 -5.95 5.44
CA PHE A 26 8.19 -7.39 5.40
C PHE A 26 8.94 -7.88 6.65
N GLN A 27 10.04 -7.21 7.00
CA GLN A 27 10.85 -7.55 8.18
C GLN A 27 10.07 -7.40 9.50
N ASP A 28 9.27 -6.34 9.62
CA ASP A 28 8.48 -6.06 10.82
C ASP A 28 7.35 -7.10 11.00
N ASN A 29 6.79 -7.65 9.91
CA ASN A 29 5.72 -8.67 9.97
C ASN A 29 6.25 -10.13 10.02
N HIS A 30 7.41 -10.39 9.43
CA HIS A 30 7.97 -11.74 9.29
C HIS A 30 9.46 -11.78 9.63
N PRO A 31 9.83 -11.56 10.91
CA PRO A 31 11.23 -11.65 11.32
C PRO A 31 11.79 -13.04 11.04
N GLY A 32 12.95 -13.10 10.40
CA GLY A 32 13.65 -14.34 10.05
C GLY A 32 13.22 -14.99 8.72
N ILE A 33 12.25 -14.42 8.00
CA ILE A 33 11.94 -14.80 6.61
C ILE A 33 12.63 -13.81 5.67
N GLY A 34 13.50 -14.32 4.80
CA GLY A 34 14.10 -13.56 3.72
C GLY A 34 13.07 -13.20 2.65
N VAL A 35 13.32 -12.15 1.88
CA VAL A 35 12.46 -11.76 0.75
C VAL A 35 13.34 -11.36 -0.43
N GLU A 36 13.09 -11.96 -1.60
CA GLU A 36 13.78 -11.60 -2.82
C GLU A 36 13.43 -10.17 -3.26
N GLN A 37 14.37 -9.48 -3.89
CA GLN A 37 14.12 -8.16 -4.45
C GLN A 37 12.97 -8.14 -5.45
N ALA A 38 12.89 -9.17 -6.30
CA ALA A 38 11.81 -9.31 -7.28
C ALA A 38 10.42 -9.39 -6.64
N VAL A 39 10.29 -9.91 -5.41
CA VAL A 39 9.03 -9.92 -4.67
C VAL A 39 8.65 -8.51 -4.24
N VAL A 40 9.59 -7.76 -3.68
CA VAL A 40 9.35 -6.38 -3.22
C VAL A 40 9.03 -5.47 -4.39
N GLU A 41 9.75 -5.60 -5.51
CA GLU A 41 9.47 -4.90 -6.76
C GLU A 41 8.08 -5.23 -7.29
N ARG A 42 7.68 -6.52 -7.26
CA ARG A 42 6.35 -6.92 -7.69
C ARG A 42 5.25 -6.35 -6.81
N ILE A 43 5.46 -6.26 -5.50
CA ILE A 43 4.51 -5.62 -4.57
C ILE A 43 4.46 -4.11 -4.83
N GLU A 44 5.61 -3.47 -5.06
CA GLU A 44 5.66 -2.06 -5.42
C GLU A 44 4.85 -1.75 -6.69
N GLU A 45 4.95 -2.58 -7.73
CA GLU A 45 4.15 -2.42 -8.94
C GLU A 45 2.64 -2.46 -8.65
N LEU A 46 2.19 -3.33 -7.74
CA LEU A 46 0.78 -3.39 -7.33
C LEU A 46 0.37 -2.14 -6.55
N VAL A 47 1.23 -1.68 -5.64
CA VAL A 47 1.02 -0.45 -4.85
C VAL A 47 0.96 0.78 -5.75
N ILE A 48 1.83 0.91 -6.74
CA ILE A 48 1.83 2.02 -7.70
C ILE A 48 0.57 1.97 -8.55
N ARG A 49 0.17 0.80 -9.08
CA ARG A 49 -1.09 0.69 -9.83
C ARG A 49 -2.27 1.15 -9.00
N LEU A 50 -2.31 0.75 -7.73
CA LEU A 50 -3.37 1.14 -6.83
C LEU A 50 -3.35 2.64 -6.50
N LEU A 51 -2.17 3.24 -6.35
CA LEU A 51 -2.04 4.69 -6.20
C LEU A 51 -2.76 5.40 -7.34
N PHE A 52 -2.47 5.00 -8.59
CA PHE A 52 -3.07 5.63 -9.77
C PHE A 52 -4.57 5.35 -9.88
N GLU A 53 -5.02 4.15 -9.54
CA GLU A 53 -6.45 3.84 -9.45
C GLU A 53 -7.19 4.79 -8.49
N LEU A 54 -6.57 5.13 -7.35
CA LEU A 54 -7.14 6.11 -6.42
C LEU A 54 -7.07 7.55 -6.96
N LEU A 55 -6.01 7.91 -7.69
CA LEU A 55 -5.83 9.25 -8.23
C LEU A 55 -6.70 9.54 -9.48
N ASP A 56 -7.15 8.51 -10.19
CA ASP A 56 -8.04 8.63 -11.35
C ASP A 56 -9.39 9.29 -11.00
N SER A 57 -9.81 9.26 -9.72
CA SER A 57 -11.00 10.03 -9.27
C SER A 57 -10.74 11.53 -9.15
N ARG A 58 -9.51 11.99 -9.36
CA ARG A 58 -9.04 13.37 -9.13
C ARG A 58 -9.51 13.90 -7.75
N PRO A 59 -9.11 13.23 -6.66
CA PRO A 59 -9.61 13.54 -5.32
C PRO A 59 -9.13 14.93 -4.88
N VAL A 60 -10.04 15.72 -4.30
CA VAL A 60 -9.70 17.02 -3.68
C VAL A 60 -9.79 16.95 -2.15
N SER A 61 -10.41 15.89 -1.63
CA SER A 61 -10.67 15.69 -0.20
C SER A 61 -10.51 14.21 0.20
N THR A 62 -10.45 13.95 1.52
CA THR A 62 -10.43 12.58 2.04
C THR A 62 -11.75 11.85 1.80
N GLN A 63 -12.86 12.58 1.67
CA GLN A 63 -14.18 12.02 1.36
C GLN A 63 -14.24 11.50 -0.08
N ASP A 64 -13.56 12.14 -1.03
CA ASP A 64 -13.49 11.64 -2.41
C ASP A 64 -12.71 10.33 -2.47
N LEU A 65 -11.63 10.24 -1.69
CA LEU A 65 -10.85 9.01 -1.55
C LEU A 65 -11.66 7.89 -0.90
N GLU A 66 -12.37 8.18 0.19
CA GLU A 66 -13.26 7.21 0.82
C GLU A 66 -14.28 6.64 -0.17
N LYS A 67 -14.98 7.49 -0.92
CA LYS A 67 -15.91 7.04 -1.97
C LYS A 67 -15.22 6.18 -3.03
N ARG A 68 -14.00 6.58 -3.46
CA ARG A 68 -13.24 5.80 -4.43
C ARG A 68 -12.84 4.44 -3.86
N ILE A 69 -12.43 4.37 -2.59
CA ILE A 69 -12.08 3.12 -1.89
C ILE A 69 -13.30 2.20 -1.82
N GLN A 70 -14.44 2.73 -1.40
CA GLN A 70 -15.70 1.97 -1.33
C GLN A 70 -16.14 1.41 -2.69
N ALA A 71 -15.83 2.12 -3.78
CA ALA A 71 -16.13 1.67 -5.14
C ALA A 71 -15.08 0.72 -5.75
N THR A 72 -13.82 0.80 -5.28
CA THR A 72 -12.68 0.07 -5.86
C THR A 72 -12.43 -1.26 -5.16
N PHE A 73 -12.62 -1.29 -3.84
CA PHE A 73 -12.24 -2.43 -3.01
C PHE A 73 -13.47 -3.22 -2.57
N PRO A 74 -13.39 -4.57 -2.58
CA PRO A 74 -14.44 -5.42 -2.02
C PRO A 74 -14.46 -5.34 -0.49
N ALA A 75 -15.62 -5.62 0.09
CA ALA A 75 -15.73 -5.83 1.54
C ALA A 75 -15.03 -7.11 1.98
N PRO A 76 -14.33 -7.13 3.13
CA PRO A 76 -14.22 -6.05 4.13
C PRO A 76 -13.00 -5.12 3.95
N ILE A 77 -12.20 -5.24 2.86
CA ILE A 77 -10.98 -4.42 2.69
C ILE A 77 -11.30 -2.93 2.65
N ASN A 78 -12.33 -2.55 1.89
CA ASN A 78 -12.78 -1.16 1.78
C ASN A 78 -12.97 -0.51 3.16
N GLU A 79 -13.69 -1.18 4.07
CA GLU A 79 -14.00 -0.71 5.42
C GLU A 79 -12.74 -0.60 6.27
N TRP A 80 -11.91 -1.65 6.32
CA TRP A 80 -10.70 -1.63 7.14
C TRP A 80 -9.66 -0.62 6.65
N ALA A 81 -9.47 -0.51 5.33
CA ALA A 81 -8.57 0.48 4.74
C ALA A 81 -9.06 1.91 5.01
N THR A 82 -10.37 2.16 4.95
CA THR A 82 -10.99 3.46 5.27
C THR A 82 -10.73 3.82 6.73
N VAL A 83 -11.02 2.92 7.67
CA VAL A 83 -10.80 3.14 9.10
C VAL A 83 -9.33 3.44 9.40
N GLU A 84 -8.41 2.67 8.81
CA GLU A 84 -6.98 2.85 9.03
C GLU A 84 -6.48 4.21 8.52
N ALA A 85 -6.97 4.64 7.37
CA ALA A 85 -6.63 5.92 6.78
C ALA A 85 -7.23 7.11 7.53
N GLU A 86 -8.48 7.00 7.99
CA GLU A 86 -9.09 8.00 8.86
C GLU A 86 -8.32 8.17 10.16
N ASN A 87 -7.92 7.07 10.79
CA ASN A 87 -7.12 7.09 12.00
C ASN A 87 -5.79 7.82 11.76
N ALA A 88 -5.10 7.50 10.66
CA ALA A 88 -3.86 8.19 10.32
C ALA A 88 -4.06 9.70 10.20
N VAL A 89 -5.13 10.17 9.54
CA VAL A 89 -5.42 11.61 9.41
C VAL A 89 -5.79 12.26 10.75
N LYS A 90 -6.62 11.60 11.58
CA LYS A 90 -7.08 12.13 12.88
C LYS A 90 -5.93 12.27 13.89
N TYR A 91 -4.96 11.36 13.88
CA TYR A 91 -3.91 11.27 14.90
C TYR A 91 -2.58 11.98 14.53
N THR A 92 -2.56 12.84 13.51
CA THR A 92 -1.38 13.61 13.07
C THR A 92 -0.99 14.83 13.90
N GLY A 93 -1.68 15.08 15.02
CA GLY A 93 -1.34 16.19 15.92
C GLY A 93 -0.01 15.98 16.68
N LYS A 94 1.07 16.64 16.23
CA LYS A 94 2.37 17.04 16.88
C LYS A 94 3.06 16.15 17.95
N LYS A 95 2.55 14.98 18.34
CA LYS A 95 3.11 14.12 19.40
C LYS A 95 3.24 12.64 19.03
N HIS A 96 3.12 12.27 17.76
CA HIS A 96 2.97 10.85 17.39
C HIS A 96 3.94 10.26 16.35
N HIS A 97 4.95 11.00 15.86
CA HIS A 97 6.08 10.35 15.18
C HIS A 97 6.82 9.35 16.10
N SER A 98 6.61 9.41 17.42
CA SER A 98 7.22 8.48 18.39
C SER A 98 6.23 7.52 19.08
N LYS A 99 4.91 7.57 18.81
CA LYS A 99 3.92 6.82 19.60
C LYS A 99 2.73 6.21 18.82
N MET A 100 2.70 6.22 17.48
CA MET A 100 1.77 5.35 16.73
C MET A 100 2.11 3.89 17.01
N SER A 101 1.48 3.33 18.04
CA SER A 101 1.54 1.95 18.52
C SER A 101 2.96 1.39 18.70
N ALA A 102 3.31 1.02 19.92
CA ALA A 102 4.51 0.24 20.25
C ALA A 102 4.53 -1.18 19.64
N GLY A 103 3.87 -1.40 18.50
CA GLY A 103 3.84 -2.64 17.73
C GLY A 103 3.57 -2.51 16.23
N SER A 104 3.38 -1.31 15.65
CA SER A 104 3.24 -1.15 14.19
C SER A 104 4.02 0.06 13.68
N ASN A 105 5.31 -0.15 13.44
CA ASN A 105 6.05 0.77 12.60
C ASN A 105 5.33 0.84 11.25
N LYS A 106 5.04 2.05 10.76
CA LYS A 106 4.42 2.27 9.46
C LYS A 106 5.42 2.97 8.53
N PRO A 107 6.33 2.21 7.89
CA PRO A 107 7.41 2.76 7.09
C PRO A 107 6.96 3.64 5.92
N MET A 108 5.81 3.36 5.29
CA MET A 108 5.40 4.14 4.12
C MET A 108 4.87 5.52 4.51
N LEU A 109 4.25 5.68 5.68
CA LEU A 109 3.83 7.00 6.18
C LEU A 109 4.98 8.02 6.27
N SER A 110 6.22 7.56 6.46
CA SER A 110 7.40 8.44 6.44
C SER A 110 7.68 9.08 5.07
N LEU A 111 7.08 8.56 4.00
CA LEU A 111 7.25 9.04 2.63
C LEU A 111 6.29 10.18 2.26
N VAL A 112 5.36 10.58 3.13
CA VAL A 112 4.37 11.63 2.84
C VAL A 112 5.04 12.92 2.34
N GLY A 113 6.13 13.37 2.96
CA GLY A 113 6.83 14.58 2.52
C GLY A 113 7.43 14.50 1.11
N LYS A 114 7.76 13.29 0.61
CA LYS A 114 8.26 13.07 -0.76
C LYS A 114 7.12 12.85 -1.75
N VAL A 115 6.09 12.12 -1.34
CA VAL A 115 4.96 11.76 -2.18
C VAL A 115 4.02 12.94 -2.40
N HIS A 116 3.87 13.81 -1.40
CA HIS A 116 2.98 14.96 -1.46
C HIS A 116 3.24 15.91 -2.65
N PRO A 117 4.47 16.41 -2.90
CA PRO A 117 4.74 17.23 -4.09
C PRO A 117 4.48 16.46 -5.38
N MET A 118 4.88 15.19 -5.47
CA MET A 118 4.64 14.38 -6.68
C MET A 118 3.15 14.17 -6.98
N LEU A 119 2.32 13.98 -5.95
CA LEU A 119 0.86 13.93 -6.11
C LEU A 119 0.31 15.26 -6.62
N ARG A 120 0.78 16.39 -6.08
CA ARG A 120 0.35 17.73 -6.54
C ARG A 120 0.71 17.94 -8.01
N ASP A 121 1.92 17.57 -8.41
CA ASP A 121 2.40 17.71 -9.77
C ASP A 121 1.60 16.84 -10.74
N HIS A 122 1.35 15.57 -10.37
CA HIS A 122 0.53 14.65 -11.16
C HIS A 122 -0.93 15.13 -11.30
N LEU A 123 -1.55 15.58 -10.20
CA LEU A 123 -2.93 16.04 -10.21
C LEU A 123 -3.09 17.41 -10.90
N GLY A 124 -2.05 18.25 -10.90
CA GLY A 124 -2.07 19.58 -11.49
C GLY A 124 -2.81 20.62 -10.64
N TYR A 125 -3.05 20.34 -9.36
CA TYR A 125 -3.70 21.27 -8.42
C TYR A 125 -3.22 21.07 -6.98
N LYS A 126 -3.49 22.06 -6.13
CA LYS A 126 -3.15 22.00 -4.71
C LYS A 126 -4.06 21.01 -3.98
N ILE A 127 -3.45 20.07 -3.26
CA ILE A 127 -4.12 19.17 -2.31
C ILE A 127 -3.61 19.41 -0.89
N ASP A 128 -4.48 19.16 0.10
CA ASP A 128 -4.12 19.11 1.52
C ASP A 128 -3.19 17.90 1.79
N GLU A 129 -2.21 18.06 2.66
CA GLU A 129 -1.31 16.97 3.07
C GLU A 129 -2.07 15.79 3.69
N LYS A 130 -3.22 16.04 4.33
CA LYS A 130 -4.14 15.00 4.83
C LYS A 130 -4.61 14.07 3.71
N VAL A 131 -4.84 14.57 2.50
CA VAL A 131 -5.24 13.74 1.35
C VAL A 131 -4.10 12.79 1.00
N THR A 132 -2.85 13.29 0.94
CA THR A 132 -1.68 12.45 0.70
C THR A 132 -1.48 11.42 1.79
N LEU A 133 -1.59 11.82 3.05
CA LEU A 133 -1.48 10.89 4.17
C LEU A 133 -2.53 9.80 4.11
N TYR A 134 -3.77 10.15 3.76
CA TYR A 134 -4.86 9.21 3.59
C TYR A 134 -4.54 8.18 2.51
N VAL A 135 -4.09 8.62 1.33
CA VAL A 135 -3.63 7.73 0.24
C VAL A 135 -2.53 6.79 0.72
N ILE A 136 -1.45 7.32 1.30
CA ILE A 136 -0.33 6.48 1.77
C ILE A 136 -0.78 5.48 2.83
N SER A 137 -1.71 5.85 3.70
CA SER A 137 -2.24 4.95 4.73
C SER A 137 -2.99 3.76 4.14
N VAL A 138 -3.78 3.99 3.09
CA VAL A 138 -4.49 2.93 2.36
C VAL A 138 -3.50 2.01 1.65
N LEU A 139 -2.51 2.59 0.96
CA LEU A 139 -1.48 1.82 0.26
C LEU A 139 -0.68 0.95 1.23
N GLU A 140 -0.31 1.50 2.39
CA GLU A 140 0.45 0.78 3.42
C GLU A 140 -0.36 -0.36 4.05
N TYR A 141 -1.66 -0.13 4.28
CA TYR A 141 -2.55 -1.17 4.78
C TYR A 141 -2.60 -2.36 3.83
N ILE A 142 -2.82 -2.09 2.53
CA ILE A 142 -2.93 -3.13 1.51
C ILE A 142 -1.59 -3.82 1.26
N ALA A 143 -0.49 -3.06 1.21
CA ALA A 143 0.84 -3.63 1.10
C ALA A 143 1.16 -4.56 2.29
N SER A 144 0.81 -4.13 3.51
CA SER A 144 0.99 -4.95 4.71
C SER A 144 0.16 -6.23 4.66
N ASP A 145 -1.07 -6.18 4.15
CA ASP A 145 -1.92 -7.36 3.99
C ASP A 145 -1.37 -8.36 2.96
N ILE A 146 -0.94 -7.87 1.80
CA ILE A 146 -0.25 -8.68 0.77
C ILE A 146 1.00 -9.36 1.35
N ILE A 147 1.81 -8.60 2.09
CA ILE A 147 3.03 -9.08 2.73
C ILE A 147 2.72 -10.13 3.78
N LYS A 148 1.74 -9.87 4.68
CA LYS A 148 1.29 -10.81 5.71
C LYS A 148 0.85 -12.14 5.10
N THR A 149 0.00 -12.06 4.08
CA THR A 149 -0.52 -13.22 3.38
C THR A 149 0.60 -14.03 2.71
N THR A 150 1.56 -13.35 2.08
CA THR A 150 2.72 -13.98 1.45
C THR A 150 3.66 -14.64 2.46
N GLY A 151 4.05 -13.92 3.52
CA GLY A 151 4.95 -14.46 4.54
C GLY A 151 4.31 -15.59 5.35
N ASN A 152 3.00 -15.53 5.62
CA ASN A 152 2.26 -16.65 6.21
C ASN A 152 2.28 -17.88 5.30
N TYR A 153 2.08 -17.70 3.99
CA TYR A 153 2.18 -18.80 3.03
C TYR A 153 3.59 -19.44 3.05
N VAL A 154 4.64 -18.63 2.95
CA VAL A 154 6.05 -19.08 2.98
C VAL A 154 6.36 -19.84 4.26
N LYS A 155 5.90 -19.33 5.41
CA LYS A 155 6.04 -19.99 6.71
C LYS A 155 5.34 -21.35 6.75
N ASN A 156 4.12 -21.43 6.20
CA ASN A 156 3.33 -22.66 6.19
C ASN A 156 3.98 -23.77 5.35
N ILE A 157 4.62 -23.41 4.24
CA ILE A 157 5.39 -24.37 3.42
C ILE A 157 6.81 -24.60 3.94
N ARG A 158 7.18 -24.00 5.08
CA ARG A 158 8.49 -24.12 5.75
C ARG A 158 9.67 -23.61 4.92
N ASN A 159 9.42 -22.69 4.00
CA ASN A 159 10.48 -21.97 3.29
C ASN A 159 11.02 -20.83 4.15
N THR A 160 12.28 -20.46 3.92
CA THR A 160 12.97 -19.39 4.65
C THR A 160 13.09 -18.10 3.84
N THR A 161 12.77 -18.12 2.54
CA THR A 161 12.83 -16.97 1.64
C THR A 161 11.58 -16.93 0.78
N ALA A 162 10.95 -15.76 0.68
CA ALA A 162 9.81 -15.52 -0.18
C ALA A 162 10.25 -15.23 -1.62
N THR A 163 9.64 -15.94 -2.57
CA THR A 163 9.84 -15.78 -4.02
C THR A 163 8.61 -15.18 -4.70
N VAL A 164 8.75 -14.74 -5.96
CA VAL A 164 7.62 -14.22 -6.76
C VAL A 164 6.55 -15.29 -6.98
N GLN A 165 6.94 -16.56 -7.05
CA GLN A 165 6.00 -17.67 -7.13
C GLN A 165 5.15 -17.77 -5.86
N ASP A 166 5.78 -17.68 -4.68
CA ASP A 166 5.08 -17.72 -3.40
C ASP A 166 4.07 -16.58 -3.27
N LEU A 167 4.47 -15.35 -3.63
CA LEU A 167 3.59 -14.19 -3.70
C LEU A 167 2.37 -14.47 -4.60
N ASN A 168 2.59 -14.98 -5.80
CA ASN A 168 1.51 -15.25 -6.75
C ASN A 168 0.54 -16.33 -6.24
N ILE A 169 1.05 -17.37 -5.59
CA ILE A 169 0.23 -18.43 -5.00
C ILE A 169 -0.59 -17.87 -3.83
N ALA A 170 0.07 -17.15 -2.91
CA ALA A 170 -0.58 -16.55 -1.75
C ALA A 170 -1.74 -15.62 -2.16
N LEU A 171 -1.51 -14.75 -3.15
CA LEU A 171 -2.53 -13.83 -3.65
C LEU A 171 -3.65 -14.50 -4.47
N ARG A 172 -3.43 -15.70 -5.01
CA ARG A 172 -4.49 -16.49 -5.67
C ARG A 172 -5.30 -17.30 -4.67
N ALA A 173 -4.68 -17.76 -3.59
CA ALA A 173 -5.36 -18.50 -2.53
C ALA A 173 -6.25 -17.56 -1.70
N ASP A 174 -5.76 -16.35 -1.45
CA ASP A 174 -6.52 -15.34 -0.73
C ASP A 174 -7.79 -14.94 -1.49
N LYS A 175 -8.94 -15.08 -0.83
CA LYS A 175 -10.24 -14.72 -1.41
C LYS A 175 -10.37 -13.21 -1.57
N VAL A 176 -9.79 -12.48 -0.62
CA VAL A 176 -9.97 -11.05 -0.44
C VAL A 176 -9.09 -10.26 -1.43
N SER A 177 -7.86 -10.71 -1.69
CA SER A 177 -6.97 -10.18 -2.73
C SER A 177 -7.34 -10.60 -4.16
N ARG A 178 -8.02 -11.75 -4.35
CA ARG A 178 -8.54 -12.15 -5.67
C ARG A 178 -9.54 -11.14 -6.22
N ASP A 179 -10.45 -10.68 -5.37
CA ASP A 179 -11.51 -9.75 -5.73
C ASP A 179 -10.97 -8.33 -6.00
N LEU A 180 -9.79 -7.99 -5.48
CA LEU A 180 -9.07 -6.80 -5.93
C LEU A 180 -8.81 -6.85 -7.43
N ARG A 181 -8.43 -8.01 -7.96
CA ARG A 181 -7.95 -8.15 -9.35
C ARG A 181 -9.07 -8.32 -10.39
N ALA A 182 -10.27 -8.73 -9.97
CA ALA A 182 -11.44 -8.87 -10.85
C ALA A 182 -11.82 -7.52 -11.48
#